data_AF-A0AAJ4XB86-F1
#
_entry.id   AF-A0AAJ4XB86-F1
#
_cell.length_a   1.000
_cell.length_b   1.000
_cell.length_c   1.000
_cell.angle_alpha   90.00
_cell.angle_beta   90.00
_cell.angle_gamma   90.00
#
_symmetry.space_group_name_H-M   'P 1'
#
loop_
_entity.id
_entity.type
_entity.pdbx_description
1 polymer ?
#
loop_
_entity_poly.entity_id
_entity_poly.type
_entity_poly.pdbx_seq_one_letter_code
_entity_poly.pdbx_strand_id
1 'polypeptide(L)'
;MKNTGQSLIIFFSILSIVFLQSCSDLNQQDLIEKKLVSYQGRDTVTIDLILHEKRFVGKYKVNGPGDYLITGEVEGEIKADTLLGSLYYTPFGWRDKKRKAFALLAKNDQYFSGKGTELIYMGIPYFVPTTLSFGPDKGVYQVVD
;
A
#
# COMPACT_ATOMS: atom_id res chain seq x y z
N MET A 1 -60.15 -3.80 19.31
CA MET A 1 -59.25 -3.99 18.15
C MET A 1 -58.61 -2.67 17.73
N LYS A 2 -57.55 -2.21 18.42
CA LYS A 2 -56.69 -1.09 17.99
C LYS A 2 -55.38 -1.18 18.80
N ASN A 3 -54.42 -2.03 18.43
CA ASN A 3 -53.08 -2.01 19.07
C ASN A 3 -51.97 -2.69 18.23
N THR A 4 -52.31 -3.47 17.21
CA THR A 4 -51.34 -4.21 16.40
C THR A 4 -50.55 -3.33 15.43
N GLY A 5 -51.14 -2.22 14.94
CA GLY A 5 -50.49 -1.31 13.98
C GLY A 5 -49.42 -0.41 14.60
N GLN A 6 -49.57 0.00 15.87
CA GLN A 6 -48.56 0.82 16.53
C GLN A 6 -47.31 0.02 16.93
N SER A 7 -47.49 -1.26 17.26
CA SER A 7 -46.36 -2.15 17.59
C SER A 7 -45.44 -2.39 16.40
N LEU A 8 -45.98 -2.46 15.17
CA LEU A 8 -45.21 -2.65 13.95
C LEU A 8 -44.35 -1.43 13.58
N ILE A 9 -44.87 -0.22 13.80
CA ILE A 9 -44.17 1.05 13.52
C ILE A 9 -43.02 1.28 14.49
N ILE A 10 -43.22 0.94 15.78
CA ILE A 10 -42.17 1.03 16.80
C ILE A 10 -41.02 0.08 16.47
N PHE A 11 -41.32 -1.13 16.00
CA PHE A 11 -40.30 -2.11 15.62
C PHE A 11 -39.44 -1.64 14.44
N PHE A 12 -40.06 -1.00 13.43
CA PHE A 12 -39.35 -0.44 12.28
C PHE A 12 -38.48 0.77 12.65
N SER A 13 -38.92 1.57 13.62
CA SER A 13 -38.16 2.72 14.14
C SER A 13 -36.92 2.28 14.92
N ILE A 14 -37.03 1.20 15.72
CA ILE A 14 -35.90 0.63 16.48
C ILE A 14 -34.85 0.01 15.54
N LEU A 15 -35.29 -0.62 14.44
CA LEU A 15 -34.39 -1.25 13.47
C LEU A 15 -33.54 -0.22 12.70
N SER A 16 -34.06 0.97 12.42
CA SER A 16 -33.30 2.04 11.75
C SER A 16 -32.21 2.67 12.61
N ILE A 17 -32.32 2.64 13.94
CA ILE A 17 -31.32 3.23 14.84
C ILE A 17 -30.04 2.37 14.91
N VAL A 18 -30.14 1.06 14.71
CA VAL A 18 -29.00 0.13 14.77
C VAL A 18 -28.08 0.28 13.55
N PHE A 19 -28.60 0.71 12.39
CA PHE A 19 -27.80 0.87 11.17
C PHE A 19 -26.92 2.13 11.14
N LEU A 20 -27.08 3.06 12.08
CA LEU A 20 -26.34 4.34 12.07
C LEU A 20 -25.01 4.30 12.84
N GLN A 21 -24.65 3.18 13.49
CA GLN A 21 -23.43 3.09 14.30
C GLN A 21 -22.24 2.39 13.63
N SER A 22 -22.33 2.07 12.33
CA SER A 22 -21.19 1.47 11.62
C SER A 22 -20.38 2.52 10.86
N CYS A 23 -19.78 3.46 11.60
CA CYS A 23 -18.61 4.19 11.15
C CYS A 23 -17.53 3.95 12.21
N SER A 24 -16.59 3.05 11.93
CA SER A 24 -15.42 2.88 12.79
C SER A 24 -14.52 4.08 12.53
N ASP A 25 -14.35 4.92 13.55
CA ASP A 25 -13.29 5.92 13.54
C ASP A 25 -11.96 5.16 13.44
N LEU A 26 -11.30 5.27 12.28
CA LEU A 26 -9.90 4.87 12.15
C LEU A 26 -9.11 5.74 13.12
N ASN A 27 -8.68 5.15 14.23
CA ASN A 27 -7.91 5.85 15.24
C ASN A 27 -6.60 6.30 14.59
N GLN A 28 -6.49 7.61 14.30
CA GLN A 28 -5.33 8.20 13.61
C GLN A 28 -4.00 7.99 14.37
N GLN A 29 -4.08 7.52 15.62
CA GLN A 29 -2.96 7.24 16.52
C GLN A 29 -2.11 6.03 16.11
N ASP A 30 -2.61 5.11 15.25
CA ASP A 30 -1.89 3.90 14.83
C ASP A 30 -1.24 4.01 13.44
N LEU A 31 -1.28 5.19 12.83
CA LEU A 31 -0.66 5.44 11.52
C LEU A 31 0.80 5.84 11.67
N ILE A 32 1.69 5.08 11.03
CA ILE A 32 3.12 5.41 10.95
C ILE A 32 3.43 5.88 9.53
N GLU A 33 3.75 7.16 9.39
CA GLU A 33 4.19 7.74 8.14
C GLU A 33 5.72 7.62 8.00
N LYS A 34 6.18 7.23 6.81
CA LYS A 34 7.61 7.16 6.49
C LYS A 34 7.86 7.65 5.08
N LYS A 35 8.86 8.50 4.91
CA LYS A 35 9.32 8.91 3.59
C LYS A 35 10.61 8.20 3.25
N LEU A 36 10.61 7.48 2.13
CA LEU A 36 11.74 6.70 1.67
C LEU A 36 12.35 7.34 0.43
N VAL A 37 13.68 7.49 0.39
CA VAL A 37 14.40 8.02 -0.78
C VAL A 37 15.53 7.08 -1.19
N SER A 38 15.62 6.78 -2.49
CA SER A 38 16.71 6.02 -3.09
C SER A 38 17.26 6.74 -4.32
N TYR A 39 18.59 6.79 -4.43
CA TYR A 39 19.29 7.35 -5.58
C TYR A 39 19.80 6.20 -6.46
N GLN A 40 19.25 6.07 -7.68
CA GLN A 40 19.52 4.97 -8.60
C GLN A 40 20.10 5.53 -9.90
N GLY A 41 21.43 5.66 -9.94
CA GLY A 41 22.11 6.32 -11.05
C GLY A 41 21.76 7.81 -11.10
N ARG A 42 21.05 8.24 -12.16
CA ARG A 42 20.58 9.62 -12.32
C ARG A 42 19.14 9.84 -11.83
N ASP A 43 18.49 8.76 -11.41
CA ASP A 43 17.08 8.80 -11.03
C ASP A 43 16.96 8.84 -9.50
N THR A 44 15.93 9.53 -9.02
CA THR A 44 15.56 9.57 -7.60
C THR A 44 14.20 8.92 -7.43
N VAL A 45 14.16 7.86 -6.63
CA VAL A 45 12.93 7.16 -6.26
C VAL A 45 12.49 7.63 -4.89
N THR A 46 11.22 8.00 -4.77
CA THR A 46 10.60 8.39 -3.49
C THR A 46 9.37 7.54 -3.24
N ILE A 47 9.21 7.09 -1.98
CA ILE A 47 8.04 6.36 -1.53
C ILE A 47 7.54 7.00 -0.24
N ASP A 48 6.38 7.65 -0.31
CA ASP A 48 5.69 8.16 0.87
C ASP A 48 4.78 7.03 1.39
N LEU A 49 5.21 6.34 2.45
CA LEU A 49 4.53 5.18 3.03
C LEU A 49 3.66 5.58 4.22
N ILE A 50 2.51 4.91 4.33
CA ILE A 50 1.65 4.88 5.50
C ILE A 50 1.54 3.42 5.93
N LEU A 51 1.98 3.12 7.14
CA LEU A 51 1.90 1.79 7.74
C LEU A 51 0.77 1.79 8.78
N HIS A 52 -0.04 0.73 8.78
CA HIS A 52 -1.12 0.54 9.74
C HIS A 52 -1.31 -0.95 10.02
N GLU A 53 -1.17 -1.35 11.28
CA GLU A 53 -1.27 -2.75 11.73
C GLU A 53 -0.43 -3.72 10.86
N LYS A 54 -1.09 -4.44 9.94
CA LYS A 54 -0.50 -5.46 9.05
C LYS A 54 -0.56 -5.04 7.58
N ARG A 55 -0.84 -3.78 7.29
CA ARG A 55 -1.03 -3.25 5.94
C ARG A 55 -0.16 -2.02 5.73
N PHE A 56 0.19 -1.78 4.48
CA PHE A 56 0.79 -0.53 4.06
C PHE A 56 0.16 -0.04 2.77
N VAL A 57 0.15 1.27 2.61
CA VAL A 57 -0.12 1.96 1.34
C VAL A 57 0.95 3.03 1.15
N GLY A 58 1.14 3.50 -0.08
CA GLY A 58 2.05 4.61 -0.30
C GLY A 58 2.07 5.15 -1.71
N LYS A 59 2.60 6.36 -1.85
CA LYS A 59 2.80 7.02 -3.15
C LYS A 59 4.21 6.77 -3.63
N TYR A 60 4.34 6.23 -4.84
CA TYR A 60 5.60 5.93 -5.49
C TYR A 60 5.90 6.96 -6.57
N LYS A 61 7.11 7.49 -6.61
CA LYS A 61 7.56 8.45 -7.61
C LYS A 61 8.98 8.17 -8.05
N VAL A 62 9.25 8.26 -9.36
CA VAL A 62 10.61 8.30 -9.91
C VAL A 62 10.75 9.60 -10.68
N ASN A 63 11.78 10.38 -10.35
CA ASN A 63 12.19 11.55 -11.12
C ASN A 63 13.55 11.26 -11.76
N GLY A 64 13.71 11.60 -13.03
CA GLY A 64 14.96 11.48 -13.77
C GLY A 64 15.25 12.75 -14.56
N PRO A 65 16.31 12.74 -15.40
CA PRO A 65 16.65 13.90 -16.23
C PRO A 65 15.53 14.31 -17.21
N GLY A 66 15.39 15.61 -17.44
CA GLY A 66 14.36 16.18 -18.32
C GLY A 66 12.96 16.05 -17.70
N ASP A 67 11.98 15.65 -18.53
CA ASP A 67 10.60 15.46 -18.09
C ASP A 67 10.30 14.02 -17.63
N TYR A 68 11.35 13.24 -17.32
CA TYR A 68 11.17 11.85 -16.90
C TYR A 68 10.49 11.76 -15.53
N LEU A 69 9.23 11.33 -15.55
CA LEU A 69 8.41 11.15 -14.37
C LEU A 69 7.64 9.83 -14.46
N ILE A 70 7.76 9.03 -13.41
CA ILE A 70 6.88 7.89 -13.14
C ILE A 70 6.17 8.17 -11.81
N THR A 71 4.85 7.95 -11.80
CA THR A 71 4.04 7.99 -10.58
C THR A 71 3.28 6.68 -10.42
N GLY A 72 3.02 6.30 -9.18
CA GLY A 72 2.28 5.11 -8.86
C GLY A 72 1.91 5.02 -7.39
N GLU A 73 1.31 3.91 -7.04
CA GLU A 73 0.85 3.58 -5.70
C GLU A 73 1.38 2.19 -5.34
N VAL A 74 1.86 2.04 -4.11
CA VAL A 74 2.23 0.76 -3.53
C VAL A 74 1.21 0.39 -2.46
N GLU A 75 0.86 -0.88 -2.40
CA GLU A 75 -0.05 -1.39 -1.37
C GLU A 75 0.26 -2.86 -1.09
N GLY A 76 0.01 -3.30 0.14
CA GLY A 76 0.24 -4.69 0.51
C GLY A 76 0.14 -4.98 1.99
N GLU A 77 0.85 -6.02 2.40
CA GLU A 77 0.89 -6.54 3.76
C GLU A 77 2.27 -6.38 4.39
N ILE A 78 2.27 -6.19 5.71
CA ILE A 78 3.46 -6.20 6.54
C ILE A 78 3.61 -7.60 7.14
N LYS A 79 4.71 -8.27 6.83
CA LYS A 79 5.09 -9.56 7.41
C LYS A 79 6.41 -9.39 8.14
N ALA A 80 6.33 -9.27 9.46
CA ALA A 80 7.46 -8.91 10.32
C ALA A 80 8.12 -7.60 9.83
N ASP A 81 9.35 -7.66 9.36
CA ASP A 81 10.14 -6.56 8.83
C ASP A 81 9.96 -6.34 7.31
N THR A 82 9.16 -7.18 6.65
CA THR A 82 9.02 -7.18 5.20
C THR A 82 7.68 -6.59 4.76
N LEU A 83 7.72 -5.60 3.88
CA LEU A 83 6.57 -5.09 3.14
C LEU A 83 6.43 -5.91 1.86
N LEU A 84 5.32 -6.62 1.67
CA LEU A 84 5.05 -7.43 0.49
C LEU A 84 3.76 -6.96 -0.17
N GLY A 85 3.80 -6.65 -1.46
CA GLY A 85 2.64 -6.09 -2.14
C GLY A 85 2.81 -5.93 -3.63
N SER A 86 2.16 -4.91 -4.16
CA SER A 86 2.23 -4.56 -5.57
C SER A 86 2.46 -3.07 -5.78
N LEU A 87 3.12 -2.73 -6.87
CA LEU A 87 3.25 -1.37 -7.38
C LEU A 87 2.36 -1.22 -8.60
N TYR A 88 1.41 -0.28 -8.55
CA TYR A 88 0.60 0.12 -9.68
C TYR A 88 1.03 1.50 -10.16
N TYR A 89 1.57 1.61 -11.37
CA TYR A 89 2.28 2.81 -11.83
C TYR A 89 2.03 3.11 -13.29
N THR A 90 2.25 4.36 -13.69
CA THR A 90 2.24 4.80 -15.09
C THR A 90 3.68 4.83 -15.60
N PRO A 91 4.09 3.93 -16.52
CA PRO A 91 5.41 4.01 -17.12
C PRO A 91 5.60 5.31 -17.91
N PHE A 92 6.81 5.83 -17.96
CA PHE A 92 7.11 7.05 -18.71
C PHE A 92 6.73 6.91 -20.19
N GLY A 93 5.93 7.87 -20.69
CA GLY A 93 5.44 7.89 -22.08
C GLY A 93 4.28 6.94 -22.38
N TRP A 94 3.74 6.23 -21.39
CA TRP A 94 2.61 5.32 -21.57
C TRP A 94 1.32 5.96 -21.04
N ARG A 95 0.20 5.68 -21.71
CA ARG A 95 -1.13 6.07 -21.22
C ARG A 95 -1.67 5.10 -20.17
N ASP A 96 -1.37 3.81 -20.36
CA ASP A 96 -1.93 2.75 -19.54
C ASP A 96 -1.02 2.44 -18.35
N LYS A 97 -1.65 2.19 -17.20
CA LYS A 97 -0.95 1.80 -15.97
C LYS A 97 -0.52 0.33 -16.03
N LYS A 98 0.57 0.01 -15.34
CA LYS A 98 1.08 -1.35 -15.17
C LYS A 98 1.11 -1.71 -13.69
N ARG A 99 1.03 -3.02 -13.40
CA ARG A 99 1.18 -3.57 -12.05
C ARG A 99 2.40 -4.48 -12.00
N LYS A 100 3.18 -4.42 -10.91
CA LYS A 100 4.34 -5.28 -10.64
C LYS A 100 4.35 -5.74 -9.19
N ALA A 101 5.03 -6.85 -8.91
CA ALA A 101 5.29 -7.24 -7.54
C ALA A 101 6.18 -6.19 -6.85
N PHE A 102 5.96 -5.98 -5.56
CA PHE A 102 6.70 -5.01 -4.76
C PHE A 102 7.10 -5.64 -3.44
N ALA A 103 8.35 -5.44 -3.04
CA ALA A 103 8.83 -5.88 -1.75
C ALA A 103 9.91 -4.94 -1.21
N LEU A 104 9.84 -4.63 0.08
CA LEU A 104 10.90 -3.96 0.82
C LEU A 104 11.18 -4.71 2.13
N LEU A 105 12.44 -4.82 2.50
CA LEU A 105 12.88 -5.34 3.80
C LEU A 105 13.39 -4.18 4.66
N ALA A 106 12.73 -3.92 5.79
CA ALA A 106 13.18 -2.96 6.78
C ALA A 106 14.35 -3.55 7.59
N LYS A 107 15.50 -2.89 7.58
CA LYS A 107 16.67 -3.33 8.34
C LYS A 107 17.61 -2.14 8.60
N ASN A 108 18.00 -1.94 9.86
CA ASN A 108 18.94 -0.90 10.29
C ASN A 108 18.55 0.51 9.80
N ASP A 109 17.29 0.92 10.03
CA ASP A 109 16.72 2.21 9.60
C ASP A 109 16.77 2.47 8.08
N GLN A 110 16.93 1.40 7.30
CA GLN A 110 16.90 1.43 5.84
C GLN A 110 15.89 0.41 5.32
N TYR A 111 15.52 0.58 4.06
CA TYR A 111 14.72 -0.41 3.34
C TYR A 111 15.50 -0.94 2.14
N PHE A 112 15.52 -2.26 1.98
CA PHE A 112 16.16 -2.93 0.84
C PHE A 112 15.11 -3.42 -0.14
N SER A 113 15.26 -3.13 -1.43
CA SER A 113 14.40 -3.68 -2.47
C SER A 113 14.46 -5.20 -2.50
N GLY A 114 13.29 -5.83 -2.63
CA GLY A 114 13.17 -7.24 -2.97
C GLY A 114 13.22 -7.45 -4.48
N LYS A 115 13.86 -8.54 -4.90
CA LYS A 115 13.85 -9.02 -6.28
C LYS A 115 13.73 -10.54 -6.29
N GLY A 116 12.91 -11.05 -7.21
CA GLY A 116 12.69 -12.47 -7.41
C GLY A 116 11.93 -12.72 -8.70
N THR A 117 11.57 -13.98 -8.94
CA THR A 117 10.69 -14.35 -10.05
C THR A 117 9.28 -13.85 -9.76
N GLU A 118 8.73 -13.06 -10.67
CA GLU A 118 7.34 -12.58 -10.60
C GLU A 118 6.38 -13.59 -11.26
N LEU A 119 5.26 -13.89 -10.60
CA LEU A 119 4.12 -14.61 -11.17
C LEU A 119 2.85 -13.76 -11.00
N ILE A 120 1.83 -14.05 -11.80
CA ILE A 120 0.53 -13.38 -11.74
C ILE A 120 -0.52 -14.40 -11.36
N TYR A 121 -1.22 -14.16 -10.24
CA TYR A 121 -2.39 -14.93 -9.84
C TYR A 121 -3.61 -14.01 -9.80
N MET A 122 -4.65 -14.34 -10.57
CA MET A 122 -5.87 -13.53 -10.70
C MET A 122 -5.60 -12.04 -10.99
N GLY A 123 -4.61 -11.74 -11.82
CA GLY A 123 -4.23 -10.37 -12.18
C GLY A 123 -3.40 -9.62 -11.13
N ILE A 124 -3.02 -10.27 -10.02
CA ILE A 124 -2.18 -9.70 -8.97
C ILE A 124 -0.76 -10.29 -9.09
N PRO A 125 0.25 -9.47 -9.41
CA PRO A 125 1.64 -9.91 -9.45
C PRO A 125 2.22 -10.09 -8.04
N TYR A 126 3.02 -11.14 -7.85
CA TYR A 126 3.71 -11.43 -6.59
C TYR A 126 5.06 -12.11 -6.86
N PHE A 127 5.98 -12.05 -5.90
CA PHE A 127 7.24 -12.79 -5.98
C PHE A 127 7.06 -14.24 -5.52
N VAL A 128 7.62 -15.19 -6.25
CA VAL A 128 7.73 -16.59 -5.80
C VAL A 128 8.59 -16.61 -4.53
N PRO A 129 8.09 -17.11 -3.38
CA PRO A 129 8.76 -16.95 -2.09
C PRO A 129 10.21 -17.46 -2.06
N THR A 130 10.48 -18.59 -2.71
CA THR A 130 11.83 -19.20 -2.74
C THR A 130 12.85 -18.43 -3.58
N THR A 131 12.39 -17.48 -4.39
CA THR A 131 13.24 -16.67 -5.28
C THR A 131 13.41 -15.24 -4.79
N LEU A 132 12.60 -14.81 -3.82
CA LEU A 132 12.65 -13.47 -3.28
C LEU A 132 13.91 -13.29 -2.45
N SER A 133 14.73 -12.32 -2.83
CA SER A 133 15.95 -11.95 -2.13
C SER A 133 16.04 -10.44 -1.99
N PHE A 134 16.71 -10.00 -0.93
CA PHE A 134 16.93 -8.59 -0.61
C PHE A 134 18.42 -8.29 -0.64
N GLY A 135 18.79 -7.04 -0.92
CA GLY A 135 20.20 -6.64 -0.91
C GLY A 135 20.42 -5.25 -1.49
N PRO A 136 21.58 -4.63 -1.19
CA PRO A 136 21.91 -3.30 -1.66
C PRO A 136 22.02 -3.22 -3.19
N ASP A 137 22.39 -4.33 -3.83
CA ASP A 137 22.44 -4.50 -5.29
C ASP A 137 21.07 -4.33 -5.98
N LYS A 138 19.97 -4.42 -5.22
CA LYS A 138 18.59 -4.31 -5.72
C LYS A 138 17.99 -2.93 -5.44
N GLY A 139 18.65 -2.12 -4.62
CA GLY A 139 18.21 -0.79 -4.20
C GLY A 139 18.14 -0.65 -2.69
N VAL A 140 18.61 0.49 -2.20
CA VAL A 140 18.57 0.90 -0.80
C VAL A 140 17.79 2.20 -0.71
N TYR A 141 16.85 2.26 0.22
CA TYR A 141 16.11 3.48 0.54
C TYR A 141 16.49 3.93 1.94
N GLN A 142 16.82 5.22 2.06
CA GLN A 142 16.97 5.90 3.34
C GLN A 142 15.62 6.42 3.80
N VAL A 143 15.35 6.32 5.09
CA VAL A 143 14.25 7.05 5.70
C VAL A 143 14.67 8.52 5.82
N VAL A 144 13.80 9.42 5.39
CA VAL A 144 13.98 10.87 5.52
C VAL A 144 12.80 11.45 6.31
N ASP A 145 13.07 12.51 7.06
CA ASP A 145 12.07 13.25 7.82
C ASP A 145 11.21 14.17 6.93
#